data_AF-D3BQ27-F1
#
_entry.id   AF-D3BQ27-F1
#
_cell.length_a   1.000
_cell.length_b   1.000
_cell.length_c   1.000
_cell.angle_alpha   90.00
_cell.angle_beta   90.00
_cell.angle_gamma   90.00
#
_symmetry.space_group_name_H-M   'P 1'
#
loop_
_entity.id
_entity.type
_entity.pdbx_description
1 polymer ?
#
loop_
_entity_poly.entity_id
_entity_poly.type
_entity_poly.pdbx_seq_one_letter_code
_entity_poly.pdbx_strand_id
1 'polypeptide(L)'
;MALFPLITRYSNSDKNKVIVKVPESKLRQFIRQMIAEFIGTAFFVFMVVGSVVSATFFQADGVIRIVLIAFIQAFSLATIVWFTSGVSGCQLNPAVTCSLITTSRMGFFNGLAFVIMQACGALAGASLAKAATPGPYEGDLGATTINPDISIANAFFLEFMATSLLCMVVLSMSVFNEWDQRLGRYAPLAIGCAVYAGVALLGPWTGGSLNPARSFGSATLSGVWHDHWLYWAAPIAGGIVTGLVWRFILREKVALVDRPYSEYAPNKYGVPRISSSSSTKNHYGSTPIHEAVRRGEVEMVKFLLTQNADLTIGDIDDNTPLHLAIMCEDGELIPILLEAGAPLDLKNKDNDTPAQVTQDKEILDFIQEFIKYKAEQKLKQQQQQQS
;
A
#
# COMPACT_ATOMS: atom_id res chain seq x y z
N MET A 1 -5.60 -29.75 -16.33
CA MET A 1 -5.58 -29.54 -14.87
C MET A 1 -4.12 -29.47 -14.45
N ALA A 2 -3.49 -28.29 -14.50
CA ALA A 2 -2.08 -28.15 -14.14
C ALA A 2 -1.98 -27.96 -12.61
N LEU A 3 -1.54 -29.00 -11.91
CA LEU A 3 -1.15 -28.94 -10.52
C LEU A 3 0.12 -28.06 -10.41
N PHE A 4 0.01 -26.96 -9.64
CA PHE A 4 1.11 -26.15 -9.11
C PHE A 4 2.21 -25.68 -10.09
N PRO A 5 2.13 -24.45 -10.64
CA PRO A 5 3.30 -23.82 -11.24
C PRO A 5 4.17 -23.22 -10.12
N LEU A 6 4.90 -24.07 -9.40
CA LEU A 6 5.86 -23.66 -8.35
C LEU A 6 7.05 -22.84 -8.90
N ILE A 7 7.20 -22.76 -10.22
CA ILE A 7 8.23 -21.99 -10.92
C ILE A 7 7.57 -21.25 -12.07
N THR A 8 6.93 -20.12 -11.80
CA THR A 8 6.55 -19.17 -12.87
C THR A 8 7.75 -18.27 -13.14
N ARG A 9 8.54 -18.59 -14.17
CA ARG A 9 9.54 -17.67 -14.72
C ARG A 9 8.82 -16.56 -15.49
N TYR A 10 8.50 -15.46 -14.82
CA TYR A 10 8.17 -14.22 -15.52
C TYR A 10 9.47 -13.60 -16.03
N SER A 11 9.76 -13.77 -17.31
CA SER A 11 10.85 -13.03 -17.94
C SER A 11 10.35 -11.63 -18.28
N ASN A 12 10.81 -10.62 -17.55
CA ASN A 12 10.58 -9.20 -17.87
C ASN A 12 11.22 -8.78 -19.23
N SER A 13 11.92 -9.69 -19.90
CA SER A 13 12.56 -9.44 -21.20
C SER A 13 11.60 -9.53 -22.39
N ASP A 14 10.41 -10.09 -22.21
CA ASP A 14 9.45 -10.27 -23.30
C ASP A 14 8.58 -9.02 -23.43
N LYS A 15 9.02 -8.05 -24.24
CA LYS A 15 8.34 -6.76 -24.48
C LYS A 15 6.88 -6.89 -24.95
N ASN A 16 6.47 -8.08 -25.36
CA ASN A 16 5.12 -8.38 -25.85
C ASN A 16 4.18 -8.93 -24.75
N LYS A 17 4.64 -9.09 -23.51
CA LYS A 17 3.83 -9.61 -22.40
C LYS A 17 3.66 -8.55 -21.31
N VAL A 18 2.40 -8.27 -20.98
CA VAL A 18 2.05 -7.38 -19.86
C VAL A 18 1.62 -8.22 -18.66
N ILE A 19 2.12 -7.88 -17.47
CA ILE A 19 1.63 -8.46 -16.22
C ILE A 19 0.26 -7.85 -15.93
N VAL A 20 -0.81 -8.61 -16.15
CA VAL A 20 -2.17 -8.20 -15.86
C VAL A 20 -2.61 -8.79 -14.53
N LYS A 21 -3.12 -7.96 -13.62
CA LYS A 21 -3.73 -8.42 -12.36
C LYS A 21 -5.04 -9.12 -12.68
N VAL A 22 -5.07 -10.45 -12.55
CA VAL A 22 -6.28 -11.23 -12.81
C VAL A 22 -7.33 -10.92 -11.74
N PRO A 23 -8.58 -10.58 -12.11
CA PRO A 23 -9.64 -10.36 -11.13
C PRO A 23 -9.90 -11.64 -10.34
N GLU A 24 -9.87 -11.52 -9.01
CA GLU A 24 -10.05 -12.62 -8.08
C GLU A 24 -11.44 -12.57 -7.46
N SER A 25 -12.05 -13.73 -7.17
CA SER A 25 -13.33 -13.75 -6.48
C SER A 25 -13.19 -13.26 -5.03
N LYS A 26 -14.22 -12.57 -4.52
CA LYS A 26 -14.24 -12.08 -3.13
C LYS A 26 -13.98 -13.18 -2.10
N LEU A 27 -14.53 -14.38 -2.34
CA LEU A 27 -14.33 -15.54 -1.47
C LEU A 27 -12.87 -15.99 -1.46
N ARG A 28 -12.23 -16.09 -2.63
CA ARG A 28 -10.83 -16.52 -2.71
C ARG A 28 -9.90 -15.48 -2.06
N GLN A 29 -10.15 -14.19 -2.31
CA GLN A 29 -9.44 -13.12 -1.65
C GLN A 29 -9.57 -13.24 -0.12
N PHE A 30 -10.79 -13.39 0.39
CA PHE A 30 -11.05 -13.51 1.82
C PHE A 30 -10.33 -14.72 2.45
N ILE A 31 -10.40 -15.90 1.81
CA ILE A 31 -9.68 -17.10 2.27
C ILE A 31 -8.16 -16.84 2.33
N ARG A 32 -7.59 -16.20 1.29
CA ARG A 32 -6.16 -15.87 1.27
C ARG A 32 -5.79 -14.93 2.42
N GLN A 33 -6.65 -13.98 2.75
CA GLN A 33 -6.43 -13.07 3.87
C GLN A 33 -6.48 -13.80 5.22
N MET A 34 -7.45 -14.70 5.41
CA MET A 34 -7.54 -15.53 6.62
C MET A 34 -6.30 -16.41 6.81
N ILE A 35 -5.79 -17.02 5.73
CA ILE A 35 -4.56 -17.82 5.75
C ILE A 35 -3.36 -16.93 6.11
N ALA A 36 -3.28 -15.71 5.56
CA ALA A 36 -2.20 -14.78 5.87
C ALA A 36 -2.22 -14.34 7.34
N GLU A 37 -3.39 -14.05 7.92
CA GLU A 37 -3.51 -13.73 9.35
C GLU A 37 -3.11 -14.90 10.26
N PHE A 38 -3.50 -16.13 9.90
CA PHE A 38 -3.10 -17.32 10.60
C PHE A 38 -1.57 -17.53 10.56
N ILE A 39 -0.99 -17.52 9.36
CA ILE A 39 0.44 -17.75 9.16
C ILE A 39 1.25 -16.64 9.85
N GLY A 40 0.87 -15.37 9.62
CA GLY A 40 1.55 -14.23 10.22
C GLY A 40 1.52 -14.28 11.75
N THR A 41 0.37 -14.62 12.35
CA THR A 41 0.26 -14.71 13.81
C THR A 41 1.03 -15.92 14.36
N ALA A 42 1.05 -17.05 13.64
CA ALA A 42 1.85 -18.21 14.02
C ALA A 42 3.34 -17.91 14.04
N PHE A 43 3.88 -17.28 13.00
CA PHE A 43 5.28 -16.87 12.98
C PHE A 43 5.59 -15.84 14.05
N PHE A 44 4.70 -14.85 14.25
CA PHE A 44 4.90 -13.83 15.27
C PHE A 44 4.96 -14.44 16.67
N VAL A 45 3.99 -15.29 17.03
CA VAL A 45 3.96 -15.93 18.36
C VAL A 45 5.11 -16.92 18.54
N PHE A 46 5.52 -17.64 17.49
CA PHE A 46 6.73 -18.46 17.53
C PHE A 46 7.97 -17.64 17.93
N MET A 47 8.17 -16.49 17.26
CA MET A 47 9.29 -15.59 17.56
C MET A 47 9.19 -14.97 18.96
N VAL A 48 7.97 -14.65 19.41
CA VAL A 48 7.73 -14.13 20.76
C VAL A 48 8.11 -15.14 21.83
N VAL A 49 7.60 -16.37 21.75
CA VAL A 49 7.93 -17.43 22.73
C VAL A 49 9.44 -17.69 22.71
N GLY A 50 10.02 -17.84 21.51
CA GLY A 50 11.46 -18.03 21.35
C GLY A 50 12.30 -16.90 21.94
N SER A 51 11.86 -15.64 21.83
CA SER A 51 12.57 -14.49 22.39
C SER A 51 12.65 -14.53 23.91
N VAL A 52 11.56 -14.88 24.59
CA VAL A 52 11.51 -14.93 26.07
C VAL A 52 12.29 -16.13 26.59
N VAL A 53 12.07 -17.31 26.00
CA VAL A 53 12.81 -18.54 26.30
C VAL A 53 14.31 -18.27 26.16
N SER A 54 14.76 -17.78 25.01
CA SER A 54 16.18 -17.51 24.76
C SER A 54 16.76 -16.49 25.74
N ALA A 55 16.08 -15.37 25.98
CA ALA A 55 16.57 -14.33 26.88
C ALA A 55 16.66 -14.80 28.34
N THR A 56 15.85 -15.77 28.75
CA THR A 56 15.86 -16.29 30.13
C THR A 56 17.10 -17.12 30.43
N PHE A 57 17.71 -17.76 29.41
CA PHE A 57 18.90 -18.59 29.59
C PHE A 57 20.23 -17.85 29.49
N PHE A 58 20.25 -16.67 28.87
CA PHE A 58 21.45 -15.84 28.90
C PHE A 58 21.62 -15.23 30.30
N GLN A 59 22.77 -15.48 30.93
CA GLN A 59 23.18 -14.77 32.14
C GLN A 59 23.49 -13.32 31.77
N ALA A 60 22.48 -12.48 31.85
CA ALA A 60 22.56 -11.06 31.56
C ALA A 60 21.72 -10.26 32.56
N ASP A 61 22.03 -8.96 32.64
CA ASP A 61 21.24 -8.01 33.40
C ASP A 61 19.76 -8.03 32.97
N GLY A 62 18.85 -7.78 33.91
CA GLY A 62 17.41 -7.78 33.65
C GLY A 62 17.00 -6.81 32.53
N VAL A 63 17.63 -5.63 32.48
CA VAL A 63 17.37 -4.61 31.45
C VAL A 63 17.79 -5.13 30.07
N ILE A 64 18.97 -5.76 29.98
CA ILE A 64 19.46 -6.33 28.71
C ILE A 64 18.51 -7.40 28.19
N ARG A 65 17.98 -8.25 29.07
CA ARG A 65 17.01 -9.28 28.68
C ARG A 65 15.73 -8.67 28.12
N ILE A 66 15.18 -7.65 28.78
CA ILE A 66 13.96 -6.96 28.31
C ILE A 66 14.19 -6.28 26.96
N VAL A 67 15.32 -5.58 26.80
CA VAL A 67 15.69 -4.93 25.54
C VAL A 67 15.82 -5.94 24.41
N LEU A 68 16.47 -7.09 24.66
CA LEU A 68 16.60 -8.16 23.67
C LEU A 68 15.25 -8.75 23.28
N ILE A 69 14.37 -9.04 24.25
CA ILE A 69 13.01 -9.53 24.01
C ILE A 69 12.23 -8.54 23.15
N ALA A 70 12.21 -7.27 23.54
CA ALA A 70 11.51 -6.22 22.82
C ALA A 70 12.05 -6.05 21.39
N PHE A 71 13.36 -6.13 21.21
CA PHE A 71 14.02 -6.03 19.91
C PHE A 71 13.63 -7.18 18.98
N ILE A 72 13.71 -8.42 19.45
CA ILE A 72 13.34 -9.60 18.64
C ILE A 72 11.86 -9.52 18.24
N GLN A 73 10.97 -9.19 19.18
CA GLN A 73 9.54 -9.10 18.91
C GLN A 73 9.21 -8.00 17.90
N ALA A 74 9.81 -6.81 18.05
CA ALA A 74 9.63 -5.68 17.15
C ALA A 74 10.08 -5.96 15.72
N PHE A 75 11.30 -6.48 15.54
CA PHE A 75 11.84 -6.78 14.21
C PHE A 75 11.16 -7.97 13.55
N SER A 76 10.74 -8.96 14.35
CA SER A 76 9.93 -10.07 13.85
C SER A 76 8.61 -9.56 13.30
N LEU A 77 7.88 -8.72 14.05
CA LEU A 77 6.62 -8.14 13.58
C LEU A 77 6.84 -7.26 12.34
N ALA A 78 7.83 -6.39 12.34
CA ALA A 78 8.15 -5.54 11.18
C ALA A 78 8.42 -6.40 9.93
N THR A 79 9.18 -7.48 10.06
CA THR A 79 9.45 -8.41 8.96
C THR A 79 8.16 -9.07 8.46
N ILE A 80 7.30 -9.53 9.37
CA ILE A 80 6.03 -10.17 9.01
C ILE A 80 5.08 -9.20 8.31
N VAL A 81 4.96 -7.98 8.82
CA VAL A 81 4.18 -6.90 8.18
C VAL A 81 4.70 -6.63 6.77
N TRP A 82 6.01 -6.62 6.58
CA TRP A 82 6.61 -6.39 5.26
C TRP A 82 6.10 -7.37 4.19
N PHE A 83 6.01 -8.67 4.50
CA PHE A 83 5.64 -9.68 3.50
C PHE A 83 4.16 -10.07 3.49
N THR A 84 3.40 -9.84 4.57
CA THR A 84 1.98 -10.23 4.65
C THR A 84 0.99 -9.07 4.44
N SER A 85 1.41 -7.81 4.62
CA SER A 85 0.51 -6.65 4.53
C SER A 85 -0.15 -6.51 3.16
N GLY A 86 0.55 -6.83 2.07
CA GLY A 86 -0.01 -6.85 0.71
C GLY A 86 -1.11 -7.90 0.48
N VAL A 87 -1.31 -8.83 1.42
CA VAL A 87 -2.30 -9.90 1.34
C VAL A 87 -3.54 -9.59 2.20
N SER A 88 -3.39 -9.49 3.53
CA SER A 88 -4.49 -9.28 4.50
C SER A 88 -4.60 -7.87 5.07
N GLY A 89 -3.57 -7.04 4.89
CA GLY A 89 -3.35 -5.84 5.70
C GLY A 89 -2.59 -6.10 7.01
N CYS A 90 -2.28 -7.36 7.32
CA CYS A 90 -1.41 -7.80 8.41
C CYS A 90 -1.79 -7.22 9.79
N GLN A 91 -3.00 -7.54 10.27
CA GLN A 91 -3.44 -7.05 11.58
C GLN A 91 -2.73 -7.79 12.71
N LEU A 92 -2.68 -9.13 12.64
CA LEU A 92 -1.99 -10.06 13.55
C LEU A 92 -2.25 -9.87 15.05
N ASN A 93 -3.24 -9.05 15.39
CA ASN A 93 -3.54 -8.59 16.73
C ASN A 93 -5.04 -8.29 16.81
N PRO A 94 -5.79 -8.98 17.69
CA PRO A 94 -7.20 -8.74 17.87
C PRO A 94 -7.55 -7.29 18.20
N ALA A 95 -6.73 -6.59 19.00
CA ALA A 95 -6.95 -5.19 19.35
C ALA A 95 -6.81 -4.25 18.14
N VAL A 96 -5.83 -4.51 17.28
CA VAL A 96 -5.66 -3.78 16.02
C VAL A 96 -6.85 -4.02 15.09
N THR A 97 -7.31 -5.28 15.00
CA THR A 97 -8.52 -5.65 14.25
C THR A 97 -9.73 -4.86 14.74
N CYS A 98 -9.93 -4.77 16.07
CA CYS A 98 -10.99 -3.95 16.66
C CYS A 98 -10.89 -2.48 16.27
N SER A 99 -9.70 -1.88 16.29
CA SER A 99 -9.50 -0.49 15.87
C SER A 99 -9.93 -0.22 14.41
N LEU A 100 -9.73 -1.20 13.52
CA LEU A 100 -10.12 -1.13 12.11
C LEU A 100 -11.63 -1.28 11.92
N ILE A 101 -12.29 -2.10 12.75
CA ILE A 101 -13.76 -2.20 12.78
C ILE A 101 -14.35 -0.86 13.23
N THR A 102 -13.83 -0.27 14.30
CA THR A 102 -14.32 1.00 14.86
C THR A 102 -14.17 2.16 13.88
N THR A 103 -13.11 2.16 13.07
CA THR A 103 -12.90 3.15 11.99
C THR A 103 -13.67 2.85 10.70
N SER A 104 -14.49 1.78 10.69
CA SER A 104 -15.23 1.29 9.52
C SER A 104 -14.35 0.93 8.31
N ARG A 105 -13.08 0.61 8.54
CA ARG A 105 -12.15 0.09 7.53
C ARG A 105 -12.30 -1.42 7.31
N MET A 106 -12.95 -2.10 8.26
CA MET A 106 -13.23 -3.53 8.20
C MET A 106 -14.65 -3.81 8.68
N GLY A 107 -15.37 -4.71 7.99
CA GLY A 107 -16.67 -5.17 8.44
C GLY A 107 -16.55 -6.05 9.69
N PHE A 108 -17.53 -5.97 10.59
CA PHE A 108 -17.54 -6.68 11.87
C PHE A 108 -17.29 -8.19 11.71
N PHE A 109 -18.02 -8.87 10.83
CA PHE A 109 -17.89 -10.32 10.63
C PHE A 109 -16.54 -10.73 10.03
N ASN A 110 -15.97 -9.92 9.13
CA ASN A 110 -14.64 -10.16 8.59
C ASN A 110 -13.59 -10.03 9.70
N GLY A 111 -13.73 -9.00 10.54
CA GLY A 111 -12.85 -8.81 11.69
C GLY A 111 -12.95 -9.95 12.70
N LEU A 112 -14.16 -10.45 12.98
CA LEU A 112 -14.33 -11.62 13.84
C LEU A 112 -13.62 -12.86 13.27
N ALA A 113 -13.74 -13.10 11.96
CA ALA A 113 -13.01 -14.19 11.31
C ALA A 113 -11.49 -14.02 11.44
N PHE A 114 -10.98 -12.80 11.33
CA PHE A 114 -9.54 -12.51 11.50
C PHE A 114 -9.09 -12.78 12.92
N VAL A 115 -9.86 -12.36 13.94
CA VAL A 115 -9.56 -12.65 15.35
C VAL A 115 -9.49 -14.15 15.61
N ILE A 116 -10.40 -14.94 15.03
CA ILE A 116 -10.38 -16.40 15.15
C ILE A 116 -9.09 -16.96 14.52
N MET A 117 -8.74 -16.53 13.30
CA MET A 117 -7.52 -17.00 12.63
C MET A 117 -6.25 -16.57 13.37
N GLN A 118 -6.24 -15.39 13.98
CA GLN A 118 -5.14 -14.91 14.83
C GLN A 118 -5.00 -15.79 16.07
N ALA A 119 -6.10 -16.13 16.76
CA ALA A 119 -6.06 -17.03 17.91
C ALA A 119 -5.59 -18.44 17.54
N CYS A 120 -6.08 -19.01 16.43
CA CYS A 120 -5.61 -20.29 15.90
C CYS A 120 -4.12 -20.24 15.52
N GLY A 121 -3.69 -19.15 14.88
CA GLY A 121 -2.29 -18.91 14.52
C GLY A 121 -1.41 -18.84 15.76
N ALA A 122 -1.84 -18.13 16.79
CA ALA A 122 -1.11 -18.03 18.05
C ALA A 122 -0.92 -19.39 18.74
N LEU A 123 -1.96 -20.23 18.76
CA LEU A 123 -1.83 -21.59 19.28
C LEU A 123 -0.82 -22.41 18.47
N ALA A 124 -0.88 -22.32 17.14
CA ALA A 124 0.06 -23.03 16.26
C ALA A 124 1.51 -22.55 16.49
N GLY A 125 1.73 -21.23 16.57
CA GLY A 125 3.03 -20.63 16.83
C GLY A 125 3.63 -21.04 18.18
N ALA A 126 2.83 -20.98 19.25
CA ALA A 126 3.25 -21.40 20.58
C ALA A 126 3.53 -22.91 20.65
N SER A 127 2.72 -23.72 19.96
CA SER A 127 2.92 -25.18 19.87
C SER A 127 4.22 -25.53 19.16
N LEU A 128 4.53 -24.85 18.05
CA LEU A 128 5.79 -25.02 17.33
C LEU A 128 6.99 -24.59 18.18
N ALA A 129 6.88 -23.48 18.91
CA ALA A 129 7.95 -23.02 19.79
C ALA A 129 8.21 -24.01 20.94
N LYS A 130 7.14 -24.53 21.56
CA LYS A 130 7.22 -25.59 22.57
C LYS A 130 7.89 -26.85 22.01
N ALA A 131 7.44 -27.32 20.84
CA ALA A 131 8.01 -28.50 20.20
C ALA A 131 9.49 -28.34 19.81
N ALA A 132 9.92 -27.12 19.49
CA ALA A 132 11.31 -26.81 19.15
C ALA A 132 12.21 -26.58 20.38
N THR A 133 11.62 -26.35 21.56
CA THR A 133 12.36 -26.06 22.79
C THR A 133 12.56 -27.34 23.59
N PRO A 134 13.79 -27.69 24.01
CA PRO A 134 13.98 -28.89 24.82
C PRO A 134 13.35 -28.69 26.21
N GLY A 135 12.69 -29.73 26.74
CA GLY A 135 11.90 -29.71 27.99
C GLY A 135 12.45 -28.89 29.17
N PRO A 136 13.74 -29.03 29.54
CA PRO A 136 14.33 -28.27 30.65
C PRO A 136 14.33 -26.74 30.43
N TYR A 137 14.19 -26.30 29.18
CA TYR A 137 14.26 -24.91 28.77
C TYR A 137 12.87 -24.29 28.48
N GLU A 138 11.78 -25.07 28.55
CA GLU A 138 10.44 -24.59 28.17
C GLU A 138 9.92 -23.44 29.04
N GLY A 139 10.23 -23.48 30.35
CA GLY A 139 9.72 -22.50 31.31
C GLY A 139 8.19 -22.39 31.26
N ASP A 140 7.68 -21.16 31.27
CA ASP A 140 6.26 -20.84 31.08
C ASP A 140 5.90 -20.45 29.63
N LEU A 141 6.82 -20.70 28.69
CA LEU A 141 6.72 -20.30 27.27
C LEU A 141 6.45 -18.79 27.07
N GLY A 142 6.92 -17.97 28.01
CA GLY A 142 6.74 -16.51 27.98
C GLY A 142 5.29 -16.08 28.13
N ALA A 143 4.53 -16.82 28.95
CA ALA A 143 3.19 -16.42 29.35
C ALA A 143 3.23 -15.08 30.08
N THR A 144 2.32 -14.18 29.72
CA THR A 144 2.26 -12.86 30.33
C THR A 144 1.67 -12.95 31.74
N THR A 145 2.37 -12.37 32.70
CA THR A 145 1.95 -12.31 34.11
C THR A 145 2.11 -10.90 34.65
N ILE A 146 1.24 -10.54 35.61
CA ILE A 146 1.28 -9.23 36.27
C ILE A 146 2.31 -9.30 37.40
N ASN A 147 3.17 -8.28 37.47
CA ASN A 147 4.10 -8.12 38.57
C ASN A 147 3.32 -7.89 39.89
N PRO A 148 3.59 -8.67 40.96
CA PRO A 148 2.92 -8.52 42.25
C PRO A 148 3.00 -7.12 42.88
N ASP A 149 3.99 -6.32 42.49
CA ASP A 149 4.23 -4.98 43.04
C ASP A 149 3.28 -3.91 42.48
N ILE A 150 2.50 -4.23 41.44
CA ILE A 150 1.55 -3.29 40.83
C ILE A 150 0.11 -3.76 40.96
N SER A 151 -0.82 -2.81 41.06
CA SER A 151 -2.24 -3.10 41.05
C SER A 151 -2.72 -3.54 39.67
N ILE A 152 -3.80 -4.33 39.63
CA ILE A 152 -4.49 -4.71 38.39
C ILE A 152 -4.92 -3.48 37.58
N ALA A 153 -5.32 -2.39 38.25
CA ALA A 153 -5.68 -1.14 37.59
C ALA A 153 -4.49 -0.49 36.87
N ASN A 154 -3.31 -0.49 37.50
CA ASN A 154 -2.08 0.03 36.88
C ASN A 154 -1.68 -0.84 35.68
N ALA A 155 -1.73 -2.17 35.83
CA ALA A 155 -1.46 -3.11 34.74
C ALA A 155 -2.40 -2.90 33.55
N PHE A 156 -3.70 -2.74 33.83
CA PHE A 156 -4.70 -2.45 32.80
C PHE A 156 -4.39 -1.14 32.07
N PHE A 157 -4.10 -0.07 32.82
CA PHE A 157 -3.78 1.23 32.23
C PHE A 157 -2.52 1.18 31.35
N LEU A 158 -1.48 0.47 31.78
CA LEU A 158 -0.26 0.30 31.01
C LEU A 158 -0.52 -0.42 29.67
N GLU A 159 -1.18 -1.58 29.69
CA GLU A 159 -1.53 -2.33 28.49
C GLU A 159 -2.47 -1.54 27.57
N PHE A 160 -3.45 -0.85 28.15
CA PHE A 160 -4.34 0.07 27.42
C PHE A 160 -3.54 1.15 26.68
N MET A 161 -2.62 1.84 27.35
CA MET A 161 -1.84 2.93 26.76
C MET A 161 -0.87 2.43 25.68
N ALA A 162 -0.17 1.32 25.94
CA ALA A 162 0.76 0.73 24.98
C ALA A 162 0.05 0.27 23.70
N THR A 163 -1.09 -0.42 23.83
CA THR A 163 -1.88 -0.84 22.65
C THR A 163 -2.54 0.36 21.98
N SER A 164 -2.94 1.40 22.72
CA SER A 164 -3.46 2.63 22.13
C SER A 164 -2.44 3.28 21.21
N LEU A 165 -1.18 3.39 21.64
CA LEU A 165 -0.07 3.90 20.83
C LEU A 165 0.19 3.01 19.60
N LEU A 166 0.23 1.69 19.78
CA LEU A 166 0.39 0.76 18.67
C LEU A 166 -0.72 0.93 17.62
N CYS A 167 -1.98 0.94 18.05
CA CYS A 167 -3.12 1.16 17.15
C CYS A 167 -3.06 2.54 16.50
N MET A 168 -2.51 3.54 17.20
CA MET A 168 -2.38 4.89 16.67
C MET A 168 -1.42 4.92 15.48
N VAL A 169 -0.26 4.27 15.65
CA VAL A 169 0.75 4.09 14.60
C VAL A 169 0.21 3.25 13.45
N VAL A 170 -0.50 2.16 13.73
CA VAL A 170 -1.12 1.35 12.67
C VAL A 170 -2.13 2.19 11.89
N LEU A 171 -3.04 2.91 12.55
CA LEU A 171 -4.06 3.70 11.88
C LEU A 171 -3.48 4.87 11.07
N SER A 172 -2.39 5.50 11.54
CA SER A 172 -1.73 6.58 10.83
C SER A 172 -0.91 6.10 9.64
N MET A 173 -0.27 4.93 9.74
CA MET A 173 0.56 4.36 8.68
C MET A 173 -0.22 3.52 7.66
N SER A 174 -1.42 3.03 8.03
CA SER A 174 -2.31 2.24 7.14
C SER A 174 -3.19 3.10 6.22
N VAL A 175 -3.06 4.42 6.26
CA VAL A 175 -3.73 5.35 5.34
C VAL A 175 -2.84 5.56 4.12
N PHE A 176 -3.46 5.76 2.96
CA PHE A 176 -2.84 6.48 1.85
C PHE A 176 -2.48 7.88 2.36
N ASN A 177 -1.32 8.00 2.99
CA ASN A 177 -0.86 9.27 3.56
C ASN A 177 -0.70 10.25 2.40
N GLU A 178 -1.59 11.25 2.32
CA GLU A 178 -1.59 12.20 1.22
C GLU A 178 -0.40 13.15 1.29
N TRP A 179 0.19 13.36 2.47
CA TRP A 179 1.39 14.19 2.62
C TRP A 179 2.60 13.52 1.98
N ASP A 180 2.72 12.19 2.10
CA ASP A 180 3.73 11.42 1.38
C ASP A 180 3.28 9.96 1.18
N GLN A 181 3.01 9.60 -0.07
CA GLN A 181 2.63 8.24 -0.48
C GLN A 181 3.74 7.20 -0.21
N ARG A 182 4.97 7.65 0.08
CA ARG A 182 6.10 6.78 0.45
C ARG A 182 6.08 6.36 1.91
N LEU A 183 5.35 7.07 2.80
CA LEU A 183 5.28 6.75 4.23
C LEU A 183 4.77 5.33 4.51
N GLY A 184 3.83 4.83 3.68
CA GLY A 184 3.36 3.45 3.77
C GLY A 184 4.47 2.40 3.61
N ARG A 185 5.58 2.73 2.94
CA ARG A 185 6.75 1.83 2.80
C ARG A 185 7.50 1.66 4.13
N TYR A 186 7.40 2.62 5.04
CA TYR A 186 8.02 2.58 6.36
C TYR A 186 7.08 2.05 7.45
N ALA A 187 5.81 1.78 7.13
CA ALA A 187 4.82 1.25 8.07
C ALA A 187 5.33 0.02 8.85
N PRO A 188 6.01 -0.97 8.24
CA PRO A 188 6.50 -2.13 9.00
C PRO A 188 7.49 -1.73 10.10
N LEU A 189 8.40 -0.80 9.82
CA LEU A 189 9.38 -0.31 10.79
C LEU A 189 8.70 0.52 11.89
N ALA A 190 7.80 1.43 11.53
CA ALA A 190 7.08 2.26 12.50
C ALA A 190 6.25 1.41 13.47
N ILE A 191 5.54 0.39 12.96
CA ILE A 191 4.78 -0.57 13.77
C ILE A 191 5.72 -1.37 14.68
N GLY A 192 6.88 -1.81 14.15
CA GLY A 192 7.92 -2.47 14.94
C GLY A 192 8.42 -1.59 16.09
N CYS A 193 8.71 -0.30 15.85
CA CYS A 193 9.13 0.65 16.88
C CYS A 193 8.06 0.85 17.97
N ALA A 194 6.78 0.88 17.61
CA ALA A 194 5.70 0.98 18.59
C ALA A 194 5.62 -0.27 19.49
N VAL A 195 5.79 -1.46 18.91
CA VAL A 195 5.88 -2.71 19.69
C VAL A 195 7.13 -2.74 20.56
N TYR A 196 8.29 -2.32 20.04
CA TYR A 196 9.51 -2.22 20.83
C TYR A 196 9.30 -1.36 22.07
N ALA A 197 8.76 -0.16 21.90
CA ALA A 197 8.51 0.77 23.00
C ALA A 197 7.55 0.18 24.04
N GLY A 198 6.45 -0.44 23.61
CA GLY A 198 5.49 -1.05 24.53
C GLY A 198 6.06 -2.26 25.26
N VAL A 199 6.72 -3.20 24.57
CA VAL A 199 7.30 -4.40 25.21
C VAL A 199 8.45 -4.03 26.15
N ALA A 200 9.34 -3.11 25.74
CA ALA A 200 10.45 -2.67 26.58
C ALA A 200 9.97 -1.95 27.86
N LEU A 201 8.91 -1.13 27.74
CA LEU A 201 8.35 -0.41 28.87
C LEU A 201 7.54 -1.30 29.81
N LEU A 202 6.70 -2.19 29.26
CA LEU A 202 5.75 -3.00 30.04
C LEU A 202 6.34 -4.34 30.51
N GLY A 203 7.45 -4.79 29.93
CA GLY A 203 8.10 -6.06 30.26
C GLY A 203 8.22 -6.34 31.76
N PRO A 204 8.77 -5.42 32.59
CA PRO A 204 8.88 -5.60 34.04
C PRO A 204 7.55 -5.71 34.80
N TRP A 205 6.46 -5.24 34.21
CA TRP A 205 5.21 -4.95 34.91
C TRP A 205 4.08 -5.91 34.54
N THR A 206 3.91 -6.19 33.25
CA THR A 206 2.80 -7.02 32.73
C THR A 206 3.28 -8.11 31.77
N GLY A 207 4.58 -8.15 31.48
CA GLY A 207 5.17 -8.99 30.43
C GLY A 207 5.03 -8.41 29.02
N GLY A 208 4.47 -7.19 28.87
CA GLY A 208 4.34 -6.49 27.59
C GLY A 208 3.50 -7.26 26.57
N SER A 209 2.21 -7.46 26.86
CA SER A 209 1.31 -8.21 25.98
C SER A 209 1.05 -7.46 24.67
N LEU A 210 0.42 -6.28 24.75
CA LEU A 210 -0.09 -5.45 23.67
C LEU A 210 -1.04 -6.14 22.66
N ASN A 211 -1.13 -7.47 22.70
CA ASN A 211 -1.71 -8.34 21.71
C ASN A 211 -2.36 -9.56 22.41
N PRO A 212 -3.71 -9.61 22.44
CA PRO A 212 -4.43 -10.70 23.08
C PRO A 212 -4.08 -12.09 22.53
N ALA A 213 -3.86 -12.23 21.21
CA ALA A 213 -3.54 -13.51 20.59
C ALA A 213 -2.19 -14.04 21.08
N ARG A 214 -1.18 -13.17 21.21
CA ARG A 214 0.15 -13.52 21.72
C ARG A 214 0.12 -13.98 23.17
N SER A 215 -0.68 -13.35 24.03
CA SER A 215 -0.87 -13.82 25.40
C SER A 215 -1.60 -15.16 25.44
N PHE A 216 -2.65 -15.30 24.63
CA PHE A 216 -3.49 -16.50 24.57
C PHE A 216 -2.72 -17.77 24.14
N GLY A 217 -1.86 -17.65 23.12
CA GLY A 217 -1.06 -18.78 22.62
C GLY A 217 -0.16 -19.38 23.71
N SER A 218 0.66 -18.55 24.36
CA SER A 218 1.54 -19.00 25.44
C SER A 218 0.76 -19.55 26.64
N ALA A 219 -0.27 -18.83 27.11
CA ALA A 219 -1.09 -19.23 28.27
C ALA A 219 -1.72 -20.62 28.10
N THR A 220 -2.23 -20.91 26.90
CA THR A 220 -2.87 -22.21 26.61
C THR A 220 -1.87 -23.37 26.68
N LEU A 221 -0.63 -23.15 26.23
CA LEU A 221 0.39 -24.20 26.12
C LEU A 221 1.18 -24.40 27.40
N SER A 222 1.32 -23.35 28.22
CA SER A 222 1.99 -23.41 29.53
C SER A 222 1.04 -23.69 30.69
N GLY A 223 -0.26 -23.46 30.51
CA GLY A 223 -1.26 -23.61 31.57
C GLY A 223 -1.35 -22.41 32.53
N VAL A 224 -0.67 -21.30 32.22
CA VAL A 224 -0.62 -20.10 33.05
C VAL A 224 -1.74 -19.13 32.65
N TRP A 225 -2.73 -18.93 33.53
CA TRP A 225 -3.94 -18.14 33.25
C TRP A 225 -4.20 -16.99 34.25
N HIS A 226 -3.19 -16.57 35.02
CA HIS A 226 -3.32 -15.49 36.01
C HIS A 226 -3.76 -14.18 35.36
N ASP A 227 -4.90 -13.64 35.82
CA ASP A 227 -5.51 -12.39 35.35
C ASP A 227 -5.59 -12.26 33.82
N HIS A 228 -5.73 -13.39 33.12
CA HIS A 228 -5.56 -13.44 31.66
C HIS A 228 -6.55 -12.55 30.90
N TRP A 229 -7.74 -12.34 31.48
CA TRP A 229 -8.76 -11.47 30.92
C TRP A 229 -8.26 -10.04 30.69
N LEU A 230 -7.29 -9.56 31.49
CA LEU A 230 -6.70 -8.23 31.36
C LEU A 230 -6.00 -8.04 30.02
N TYR A 231 -5.29 -9.07 29.55
CA TYR A 231 -4.58 -9.07 28.27
C TYR A 231 -5.51 -9.12 27.05
N TRP A 232 -6.81 -9.33 27.26
CA TRP A 232 -7.84 -9.15 26.25
C TRP A 232 -8.51 -7.79 26.41
N ALA A 233 -8.99 -7.49 27.62
CA ALA A 233 -9.80 -6.31 27.89
C ALA A 233 -9.02 -5.01 27.68
N ALA A 234 -7.80 -4.89 28.20
CA ALA A 234 -7.05 -3.64 28.14
C ALA A 234 -6.55 -3.32 26.72
N PRO A 235 -5.93 -4.26 25.98
CA PRO A 235 -5.54 -4.00 24.60
C PRO A 235 -6.73 -3.69 23.68
N ILE A 236 -7.84 -4.44 23.79
CA ILE A 236 -9.04 -4.20 22.97
C ILE A 236 -9.65 -2.84 23.29
N ALA A 237 -9.75 -2.47 24.58
CA ALA A 237 -10.22 -1.15 24.98
C ALA A 237 -9.33 -0.05 24.37
N GLY A 238 -8.01 -0.21 24.41
CA GLY A 238 -7.06 0.72 23.79
C GLY A 238 -7.27 0.84 22.28
N GLY A 239 -7.43 -0.29 21.58
CA GLY A 239 -7.72 -0.31 20.14
C GLY A 239 -9.04 0.37 19.77
N ILE A 240 -10.11 0.15 20.55
CA ILE A 240 -11.41 0.79 20.34
C ILE A 240 -11.31 2.30 20.59
N VAL A 241 -10.74 2.72 21.72
CA VAL A 241 -10.61 4.14 22.07
C VAL A 241 -9.77 4.86 21.02
N THR A 242 -8.62 4.31 20.63
CA THR A 242 -7.81 4.87 19.55
C THR A 242 -8.57 4.92 18.23
N GLY A 243 -9.35 3.89 17.90
CA GLY A 243 -10.20 3.90 16.71
C GLY A 243 -11.25 5.02 16.73
N LEU A 244 -11.87 5.30 17.88
CA LEU A 244 -12.82 6.40 18.06
C LEU A 244 -12.13 7.76 17.99
N VAL A 245 -11.02 7.94 18.72
CA VAL A 245 -10.21 9.16 18.70
C VAL A 245 -9.74 9.46 17.28
N TRP A 246 -9.24 8.44 16.57
CA TRP A 246 -8.90 8.58 15.17
C TRP A 246 -10.11 9.02 14.38
N ARG A 247 -11.22 8.27 14.43
CA ARG A 247 -12.41 8.53 13.61
C ARG A 247 -13.01 9.93 13.80
N PHE A 248 -13.05 10.42 15.03
CA PHE A 248 -13.81 11.64 15.38
C PHE A 248 -12.96 12.87 15.63
N ILE A 249 -11.68 12.71 15.99
CA ILE A 249 -10.80 13.83 16.34
C ILE A 249 -9.69 13.99 15.32
N LEU A 250 -8.94 12.91 15.03
CA LEU A 250 -7.74 12.99 14.21
C LEU A 250 -7.96 12.66 12.73
N ARG A 251 -9.16 12.20 12.36
CA ARG A 251 -9.46 11.78 10.99
C ARG A 251 -9.39 13.01 10.10
N GLU A 252 -8.53 12.95 9.09
CA GLU A 252 -8.55 13.92 8.00
C GLU A 252 -9.93 13.92 7.32
N LYS A 253 -10.49 15.11 7.14
CA LYS A 253 -11.75 15.30 6.42
C LYS A 253 -11.53 14.96 4.96
N VAL A 254 -11.76 13.71 4.58
CA VAL A 254 -11.79 13.30 3.18
C VAL A 254 -13.08 13.84 2.57
N ALA A 255 -12.96 14.87 1.73
CA ALA A 255 -14.01 15.18 0.77
C ALA A 255 -13.96 14.08 -0.29
N LEU A 256 -15.04 13.30 -0.42
CA LEU A 256 -15.27 12.51 -1.62
C LEU A 256 -15.57 13.52 -2.73
N VAL A 257 -14.53 14.01 -3.38
CA VAL A 257 -14.68 14.65 -4.68
C VAL A 257 -15.03 13.51 -5.63
N ASP A 258 -16.21 13.56 -6.23
CA ASP A 258 -16.54 12.64 -7.30
C ASP A 258 -15.38 12.65 -8.29
N ARG A 259 -14.88 11.47 -8.65
CA ARG A 259 -13.93 11.41 -9.76
C ARG A 259 -14.61 12.13 -10.92
N PRO A 260 -13.92 13.03 -11.65
CA PRO A 260 -14.51 13.75 -12.78
C PRO A 260 -14.96 12.83 -13.95
N TYR A 261 -14.99 11.50 -13.76
CA TYR A 261 -15.31 10.45 -14.71
C TYR A 261 -16.21 9.36 -14.07
N SER A 262 -17.31 9.73 -13.39
CA SER A 262 -18.25 8.80 -12.78
C SER A 262 -19.23 8.12 -13.77
N GLU A 263 -19.07 8.28 -15.09
CA GLU A 263 -19.94 7.64 -16.09
C GLU A 263 -19.57 6.19 -16.47
N TYR A 264 -18.51 5.59 -15.90
CA TYR A 264 -18.15 4.21 -16.20
C TYR A 264 -18.98 3.19 -15.39
N ALA A 265 -20.24 3.01 -15.78
CA ALA A 265 -20.98 1.80 -15.45
C ALA A 265 -20.37 0.58 -16.18
N PRO A 266 -20.17 -0.57 -15.51
CA PRO A 266 -19.47 -1.70 -16.11
C PRO A 266 -20.39 -2.48 -17.07
N ASN A 267 -20.06 -2.50 -18.36
CA ASN A 267 -20.63 -3.46 -19.30
C ASN A 267 -19.80 -4.76 -19.33
N LYS A 268 -20.52 -5.88 -19.42
CA LYS A 268 -20.09 -7.28 -19.18
C LYS A 268 -18.98 -7.82 -20.08
N TYR A 269 -18.48 -7.05 -21.05
CA TYR A 269 -17.42 -7.46 -21.97
C TYR A 269 -16.43 -6.31 -22.11
N GLY A 270 -15.36 -6.36 -21.30
CA GLY A 270 -14.40 -5.27 -21.10
C GLY A 270 -13.56 -4.94 -22.31
N VAL A 271 -14.07 -4.08 -23.19
CA VAL A 271 -13.26 -3.13 -23.97
C VAL A 271 -14.09 -1.85 -24.13
N PRO A 272 -13.71 -0.71 -23.54
CA PRO A 272 -14.41 0.54 -23.78
C PRO A 272 -14.13 1.02 -25.21
N ARG A 273 -15.17 1.22 -26.01
CA ARG A 273 -15.11 2.22 -27.09
C ARG A 273 -15.22 3.58 -26.41
N ILE A 274 -14.08 4.20 -26.12
CA ILE A 274 -14.05 5.62 -25.77
C ILE A 274 -14.18 6.37 -27.09
N SER A 275 -15.39 6.80 -27.42
CA SER A 275 -15.62 7.67 -28.59
C SER A 275 -15.94 9.11 -28.21
N SER A 276 -15.75 9.52 -26.95
CA SER A 276 -16.15 10.87 -26.51
C SER A 276 -15.33 11.53 -25.39
N SER A 277 -14.30 10.90 -24.78
CA SER A 277 -13.61 11.46 -23.60
C SER A 277 -12.15 11.88 -23.78
N SER A 278 -11.55 11.72 -24.96
CA SER A 278 -10.16 12.18 -25.19
C SER A 278 -10.05 13.70 -25.41
N SER A 279 -11.17 14.37 -25.67
CA SER A 279 -11.28 15.78 -26.05
C SER A 279 -11.90 16.69 -24.99
N THR A 280 -12.33 16.16 -23.84
CA THR A 280 -12.95 16.96 -22.78
C THR A 280 -11.91 17.87 -22.10
N LYS A 281 -12.20 19.17 -22.05
CA LYS A 281 -11.33 20.20 -21.43
C LYS A 281 -11.55 20.31 -19.92
N ASN A 282 -10.48 20.54 -19.16
CA ASN A 282 -10.55 20.94 -17.75
C ASN A 282 -10.81 22.46 -17.59
N HIS A 283 -10.82 22.97 -16.35
CA HIS A 283 -11.02 24.41 -16.07
C HIS A 283 -9.94 25.33 -16.68
N TYR A 284 -8.80 24.79 -17.12
CA TYR A 284 -7.73 25.49 -17.83
C TYR A 284 -7.79 25.25 -19.34
N GLY A 285 -8.95 24.83 -19.87
CA GLY A 285 -9.11 24.52 -21.30
C GLY A 285 -8.30 23.32 -21.78
N SER A 286 -7.54 22.65 -20.91
CA SER A 286 -6.60 21.59 -21.27
C SER A 286 -7.31 20.24 -21.38
N THR A 287 -7.07 19.49 -22.46
CA THR A 287 -7.48 18.09 -22.59
C THR A 287 -6.47 17.15 -21.90
N PRO A 288 -6.77 15.86 -21.69
CA PRO A 288 -5.83 14.93 -21.05
C PRO A 288 -4.44 14.88 -21.70
N ILE A 289 -4.35 15.05 -23.03
CA ILE A 289 -3.06 15.05 -23.73
C ILE A 289 -2.24 16.32 -23.46
N HIS A 290 -2.87 17.47 -23.23
CA HIS A 290 -2.14 18.69 -22.82
C HIS A 290 -1.45 18.49 -21.48
N GLU A 291 -2.14 17.86 -20.52
CA GLU A 291 -1.57 17.62 -19.19
C GLU A 291 -0.44 16.57 -19.23
N ALA A 292 -0.58 15.53 -20.06
CA ALA A 292 0.47 14.54 -20.27
C ALA A 292 1.73 15.20 -20.90
N VAL A 293 1.54 16.08 -21.89
CA VAL A 293 2.64 16.82 -22.52
C VAL A 293 3.32 17.77 -21.53
N ARG A 294 2.55 18.56 -20.77
CA ARG A 294 3.10 19.50 -19.77
C ARG A 294 3.95 18.80 -18.69
N ARG A 295 3.68 17.53 -18.42
CA ARG A 295 4.41 16.71 -17.44
C ARG A 295 5.57 15.91 -18.04
N GLY A 296 5.75 15.91 -19.36
CA GLY A 296 6.75 15.06 -20.03
C GLY A 296 6.43 13.57 -19.97
N GLU A 297 5.15 13.18 -19.80
CA GLU A 297 4.76 11.77 -19.63
C GLU A 297 4.62 11.05 -20.99
N VAL A 298 5.74 10.73 -21.62
CA VAL A 298 5.83 10.12 -22.97
C VAL A 298 4.90 8.91 -23.16
N GLU A 299 4.90 7.97 -22.22
CA GLU A 299 4.10 6.76 -22.33
C GLU A 299 2.59 7.04 -22.21
N MET A 300 2.21 8.07 -21.45
CA MET A 300 0.82 8.52 -21.38
C MET A 300 0.40 9.21 -22.68
N VAL A 301 1.27 10.03 -23.28
CA VAL A 301 1.02 10.65 -24.59
C VAL A 301 0.81 9.57 -25.65
N LYS A 302 1.70 8.58 -25.75
CA LYS A 302 1.54 7.45 -26.68
C LYS A 302 0.23 6.71 -26.44
N PHE A 303 -0.10 6.41 -25.18
CA PHE A 303 -1.37 5.78 -24.83
C PHE A 303 -2.57 6.60 -25.32
N LEU A 304 -2.61 7.91 -25.05
CA LEU A 304 -3.70 8.79 -25.47
C LEU A 304 -3.82 8.89 -27.00
N LEU A 305 -2.70 8.89 -27.72
CA LEU A 305 -2.69 8.81 -29.18
C LEU A 305 -3.31 7.50 -29.69
N THR A 306 -3.05 6.35 -29.05
CA THR A 306 -3.74 5.09 -29.41
C THR A 306 -5.25 5.14 -29.19
N GLN A 307 -5.72 6.08 -28.36
CA GLN A 307 -7.14 6.33 -28.10
C GLN A 307 -7.71 7.45 -28.99
N ASN A 308 -7.02 7.84 -30.07
CA ASN A 308 -7.40 8.92 -30.98
C ASN A 308 -7.64 10.25 -30.25
N ALA A 309 -6.68 10.67 -29.41
CA ALA A 309 -6.70 12.01 -28.84
C ALA A 309 -6.68 13.07 -29.95
N ASP A 310 -7.56 14.08 -29.82
CA ASP A 310 -7.64 15.18 -30.78
C ASP A 310 -6.51 16.19 -30.53
N LEU A 311 -5.63 16.31 -31.51
CA LEU A 311 -4.44 17.18 -31.48
C LEU A 311 -4.73 18.60 -31.98
N THR A 312 -5.96 18.88 -32.41
CA THR A 312 -6.38 20.20 -32.93
C THR A 312 -6.93 21.11 -31.83
N ILE A 313 -7.25 20.55 -30.67
CA ILE A 313 -7.82 21.31 -29.55
C ILE A 313 -6.71 22.11 -28.88
N GLY A 314 -6.91 23.43 -28.73
CA GLY A 314 -6.04 24.29 -27.92
C GLY A 314 -6.45 24.34 -26.45
N ASP A 315 -5.52 24.69 -25.57
CA ASP A 315 -5.78 24.94 -24.14
C ASP A 315 -6.47 26.30 -23.90
N ILE A 316 -6.38 26.87 -22.69
CA ILE A 316 -6.98 28.18 -22.40
C ILE A 316 -6.39 29.28 -23.27
N ASP A 317 -5.14 29.16 -23.73
CA ASP A 317 -4.43 30.12 -24.57
C ASP A 317 -4.36 29.69 -26.04
N ASP A 318 -5.25 28.76 -26.42
CA ASP A 318 -5.33 28.15 -27.74
C ASP A 318 -4.03 27.43 -28.15
N ASN A 319 -3.15 27.11 -27.19
CA ASN A 319 -1.96 26.29 -27.45
C ASN A 319 -2.38 24.84 -27.62
N THR A 320 -2.15 24.27 -28.81
CA THR A 320 -2.33 22.83 -29.06
C THR A 320 -1.29 22.00 -28.31
N PRO A 321 -1.44 20.67 -28.21
CA PRO A 321 -0.41 19.82 -27.58
C PRO A 321 0.99 19.99 -28.20
N LEU A 322 1.06 20.30 -29.50
CA LEU A 322 2.33 20.56 -30.18
C LEU A 322 2.95 21.90 -29.79
N HIS A 323 2.15 22.96 -29.58
CA HIS A 323 2.66 24.22 -29.03
C HIS A 323 3.33 23.97 -27.67
N LEU A 324 2.64 23.25 -26.77
CA LEU A 324 3.16 22.95 -25.44
C LEU A 324 4.44 22.11 -25.49
N ALA A 325 4.51 21.07 -26.33
CA ALA A 325 5.71 20.25 -26.46
C ALA A 325 6.93 21.07 -26.92
N ILE A 326 6.72 22.02 -27.84
CA ILE A 326 7.77 22.92 -28.34
C ILE A 326 8.16 23.96 -27.30
N MET A 327 7.19 24.57 -26.61
CA MET A 327 7.46 25.53 -25.52
C MET A 327 8.21 24.88 -24.34
N CYS A 328 7.99 23.59 -24.11
CA CYS A 328 8.72 22.80 -23.12
C CYS A 328 10.06 22.26 -23.62
N GLU A 329 10.41 22.48 -24.91
CA GLU A 329 11.62 21.98 -25.57
C GLU A 329 11.78 20.44 -25.44
N ASP A 330 10.67 19.70 -25.44
CA ASP A 330 10.67 18.25 -25.26
C ASP A 330 10.96 17.52 -26.58
N GLY A 331 12.24 17.24 -26.79
CA GLY A 331 12.74 16.56 -28.00
C GLY A 331 12.21 15.15 -28.24
N GLU A 332 11.61 14.49 -27.25
CA GLU A 332 10.98 13.16 -27.43
C GLU A 332 9.50 13.29 -27.80
N LEU A 333 8.78 14.26 -27.23
CA LEU A 333 7.35 14.46 -27.50
C LEU A 333 7.07 15.14 -28.85
N ILE A 334 7.91 16.06 -29.30
CA ILE A 334 7.76 16.76 -30.58
C ILE A 334 7.66 15.77 -31.78
N PRO A 335 8.60 14.83 -31.98
CA PRO A 335 8.51 13.86 -33.08
C PRO A 335 7.26 12.97 -32.96
N ILE A 336 6.91 12.52 -31.75
CA ILE A 336 5.74 11.65 -31.51
C ILE A 336 4.44 12.34 -31.94
N LEU A 337 4.25 13.60 -31.56
CA LEU A 337 3.04 14.36 -31.89
C LEU A 337 2.96 14.67 -33.40
N LEU A 338 4.09 15.00 -34.03
CA LEU A 338 4.15 15.23 -35.49
C LEU A 338 3.86 13.97 -36.29
N GLU A 339 4.42 12.82 -35.89
CA GLU A 339 4.13 11.52 -36.50
C GLU A 339 2.66 11.15 -36.37
N ALA A 340 2.04 11.49 -35.23
CA ALA A 340 0.61 11.32 -34.98
C ALA A 340 -0.29 12.33 -35.73
N GLY A 341 0.29 13.26 -36.49
CA GLY A 341 -0.45 14.19 -37.34
C GLY A 341 -0.91 15.46 -36.64
N ALA A 342 -0.21 15.90 -35.59
CA ALA A 342 -0.46 17.21 -35.00
C ALA A 342 -0.36 18.34 -36.05
N PRO A 343 -1.32 19.28 -36.08
CA PRO A 343 -1.32 20.37 -37.05
C PRO A 343 -0.21 21.39 -36.74
N LEU A 344 0.41 21.91 -37.79
CA LEU A 344 1.51 22.87 -37.74
C LEU A 344 1.08 24.31 -38.10
N ASP A 345 -0.18 24.49 -38.45
CA ASP A 345 -0.75 25.72 -39.00
C ASP A 345 -1.79 26.38 -38.07
N LEU A 346 -2.25 25.66 -37.05
CA LEU A 346 -3.13 26.23 -36.02
C LEU A 346 -2.38 27.28 -35.21
N LYS A 347 -3.04 28.38 -34.92
CA LYS A 347 -2.46 29.50 -34.17
C LYS A 347 -3.01 29.58 -32.76
N ASN A 348 -2.15 29.89 -31.81
CA ASN A 348 -2.54 30.21 -30.44
C ASN A 348 -3.09 31.66 -30.34
N LYS A 349 -3.41 32.11 -29.11
CA LYS A 349 -3.91 33.48 -28.87
C LYS A 349 -2.94 34.59 -29.27
N ASP A 350 -1.64 34.32 -29.23
CA ASP A 350 -0.60 35.26 -29.65
C ASP A 350 -0.43 35.27 -31.18
N ASN A 351 -1.28 34.53 -31.91
CA ASN A 351 -1.30 34.40 -33.36
C ASN A 351 -0.04 33.72 -33.94
N ASP A 352 0.64 32.95 -33.09
CA ASP A 352 1.81 32.13 -33.40
C ASP A 352 1.38 30.69 -33.74
N THR A 353 1.99 30.09 -34.78
CA THR A 353 1.92 28.65 -35.05
C THR A 353 2.86 27.88 -34.10
N PRO A 354 2.77 26.54 -34.00
CA PRO A 354 3.66 25.77 -33.12
C PRO A 354 5.14 25.99 -33.42
N ALA A 355 5.52 26.26 -34.67
CA ALA A 355 6.91 26.56 -35.01
C ALA A 355 7.35 27.96 -34.55
N GLN A 356 6.43 28.90 -34.37
CA GLN A 356 6.72 30.30 -34.02
C GLN A 356 6.91 30.54 -32.52
N VAL A 357 6.49 29.59 -31.67
CA VAL A 357 6.62 29.71 -30.20
C VAL A 357 8.05 29.43 -29.67
N THR A 358 8.99 29.05 -30.55
CA THR A 358 10.39 28.81 -30.19
C THR A 358 11.35 29.59 -31.08
N GLN A 359 12.51 29.92 -30.54
CA GLN A 359 13.66 30.46 -31.28
C GLN A 359 14.81 29.45 -31.38
N ASP A 360 14.62 28.22 -30.89
CA ASP A 360 15.61 27.16 -30.97
C ASP A 360 15.79 26.70 -32.42
N LYS A 361 17.00 26.85 -32.94
CA LYS A 361 17.33 26.46 -34.32
C LYS A 361 17.21 24.97 -34.55
N GLU A 362 17.54 24.13 -33.57
CA GLU A 362 17.50 22.67 -33.73
C GLU A 362 16.05 22.18 -33.90
N ILE A 363 15.12 22.72 -33.10
CA ILE A 363 13.69 22.39 -33.21
C ILE A 363 13.11 22.93 -34.53
N LEU A 364 13.48 24.16 -34.92
CA LEU A 364 13.02 24.76 -36.18
C LEU A 364 13.49 23.97 -37.40
N ASP A 365 14.78 23.59 -37.44
CA ASP A 365 15.36 22.79 -38.51
C ASP A 365 14.67 21.43 -38.61
N PHE A 366 14.41 20.78 -37.46
CA PHE A 366 13.67 19.51 -37.41
C PHE A 366 12.24 19.62 -37.97
N ILE A 367 11.47 20.65 -37.58
CA ILE A 367 10.11 20.87 -38.08
C ILE A 367 10.12 21.12 -39.61
N GLN A 368 11.08 21.91 -40.11
CA GLN A 368 11.22 22.16 -41.55
C GLN A 368 11.52 20.88 -42.33
N GLU A 369 12.43 20.04 -41.82
CA GLU A 369 12.77 18.76 -42.42
C GLU A 369 11.57 17.82 -42.44
N PHE A 370 10.80 17.77 -41.35
CA PHE A 370 9.58 16.97 -41.27
C PHE A 370 8.51 17.41 -42.28
N ILE A 371 8.29 18.72 -42.45
CA ILE A 371 7.36 19.26 -43.45
C ILE A 371 7.78 18.84 -44.86
N LYS A 372 9.06 19.00 -45.19
CA LYS A 372 9.62 18.61 -46.49
C LYS A 372 9.42 17.12 -46.74
N TYR A 373 9.75 16.28 -45.76
CA TYR A 373 9.55 14.83 -45.84
C TYR A 373 8.08 14.47 -46.11
N LYS A 374 7.12 15.05 -45.38
CA LYS A 374 5.68 14.80 -45.62
C LYS A 374 5.22 15.27 -47.00
N ALA A 375 5.75 16.37 -47.52
CA ALA A 375 5.44 16.86 -48.87
C ALA A 375 5.94 15.89 -49.95
N GLU A 376 7.16 15.38 -49.81
CA GLU A 376 7.73 14.38 -50.73
C GLU A 376 6.94 13.07 -50.72
N GLN A 377 6.48 12.61 -49.55
CA GLN A 377 5.63 11.41 -49.45
C GLN A 377 4.28 11.59 -50.15
N LYS A 378 3.64 12.77 -50.02
CA LYS A 378 2.39 13.07 -50.74
C LYS A 378 2.60 13.07 -52.26
N LEU A 379 3.70 13.64 -52.75
CA LEU A 379 4.01 13.66 -54.19
C LEU A 379 4.23 12.24 -54.75
N LYS A 380 4.95 11.37 -54.02
CA LYS A 380 5.15 9.96 -54.40
C LYS A 380 3.84 9.18 -54.45
N GLN A 381 2.93 9.41 -53.50
CA GLN A 381 1.61 8.77 -53.50
C GLN A 381 0.73 9.21 -54.67
N GLN A 382 0.80 10.49 -55.07
CA GLN A 382 0.06 11.00 -56.23
C GLN A 382 0.60 10.42 -57.55
N GLN A 383 1.92 10.27 -57.68
CA GLN A 383 2.55 9.67 -58.85
C GLN A 383 2.20 8.18 -59.01
N GLN A 384 2.06 7.43 -57.91
CA GLN A 384 1.66 6.02 -57.90
C GLN A 384 0.17 5.79 -58.19
N GLN A 385 -0.69 6.80 -58.00
CA GLN A 385 -2.12 6.72 -58.33
C GLN A 385 -2.44 7.10 -59.78
N GLN A 386 -1.47 7.66 -60.51
CA GLN A 386 -1.58 8.08 -61.91
C GLN A 386 -0.91 7.11 -62.90
N SER A 387 -0.22 6.09 -62.40
CA SER A 387 0.35 4.94 -63.12
C SER A 387 -0.52 3.71 -62.93
#